data_AF-A0A935WCF3-F1
#
_entry.id   AF-A0A935WCF3-F1
#
_cell.length_a   1.000
_cell.length_b   1.000
_cell.length_c   1.000
_cell.angle_alpha   90.00
_cell.angle_beta   90.00
_cell.angle_gamma   90.00
#
_symmetry.space_group_name_H-M   'P 1'
#
loop_
_entity.id
_entity.type
_entity.pdbx_description
1 polymer ?
#
loop_
_entity_poly.entity_id
_entity_poly.type
_entity_poly.pdbx_seq_one_letter_code
_entity_poly.pdbx_strand_id
1 'polypeptide(L)'
;MPDITLQGALDMEVDSLGRATGASVGGGPVSALRPNRALATPPALTEAPIVVVGHPGGFAGNGVEIRGFAFSWGGAAGTTGGVGIVGLRANNLTIEGNRFEAGYVTATDLRASNATVRHNAGLGLGANCSFCLTGPGSYTVDGNSLLNGGLGGAFVLAVIAHAPIAAGAAPAAAIEPYVLPASAHVDATIRNNEFRGHVRKPVGFGVRVGAVGSGAAGVPQSSTVLVEGNTLTRNTFNIITDAAFPAVGATGNISLTLAGNAISVACQTDLFVTFSRQNTVLPPPVTPPPMVRNSSYQLTLGGDVAWANAWYYHPAGLGNTLTVDGTPIANAVNVPYDATRSCP
;
A
#
# COMPACT_ATOMS: atom_id res chain seq x y z
N MET A 1 1.52 -29.71 -1.47
CA MET A 1 2.00 -29.11 -0.21
C MET A 1 0.84 -28.33 0.38
N PRO A 2 0.63 -28.33 1.71
CA PRO A 2 -0.69 -28.13 2.27
C PRO A 2 -1.17 -26.69 2.09
N ASP A 3 -2.40 -26.54 1.62
CA ASP A 3 -3.20 -25.33 1.79
C ASP A 3 -3.47 -25.18 3.29
N ILE A 4 -2.60 -24.45 3.99
CA ILE A 4 -2.79 -24.18 5.42
C ILE A 4 -3.83 -23.09 5.55
N THR A 5 -4.98 -23.43 6.12
CA THR A 5 -5.94 -22.43 6.58
C THR A 5 -5.75 -22.16 8.07
N LEU A 6 -5.40 -20.93 8.41
CA LEU A 6 -5.59 -20.37 9.75
C LEU A 6 -6.97 -19.73 9.79
N GLN A 7 -7.86 -20.27 10.62
CA GLN A 7 -9.24 -19.82 10.73
C GLN A 7 -9.59 -19.45 12.17
N GLY A 8 -9.94 -18.19 12.37
CA GLY A 8 -10.55 -17.69 13.59
C GLY A 8 -12.08 -17.67 13.50
N ALA A 9 -12.71 -17.32 14.61
CA ALA A 9 -14.16 -17.34 14.77
C ALA A 9 -14.87 -16.05 14.30
N LEU A 10 -14.13 -14.99 13.92
CA LEU A 10 -14.75 -13.74 13.48
C LEU A 10 -15.43 -13.94 12.13
N ASP A 11 -16.76 -13.84 12.15
CA ASP A 11 -17.58 -13.58 10.97
C ASP A 11 -17.94 -12.08 10.96
N MET A 12 -17.66 -11.40 9.85
CA MET A 12 -17.69 -9.94 9.76
C MET A 12 -18.90 -9.45 8.98
N GLU A 13 -19.60 -8.46 9.54
CA GLU A 13 -20.64 -7.77 8.81
C GLU A 13 -20.06 -7.04 7.58
N VAL A 14 -20.85 -7.01 6.52
CA VAL A 14 -20.56 -6.23 5.31
C VAL A 14 -21.59 -5.12 5.15
N ASP A 15 -21.17 -3.99 4.59
CA ASP A 15 -22.05 -2.89 4.28
C ASP A 15 -22.90 -3.16 3.01
N SER A 16 -23.75 -2.21 2.63
CA SER A 16 -24.62 -2.34 1.46
C SER A 16 -23.88 -2.44 0.12
N LEU A 17 -22.58 -2.16 0.08
CA LEU A 17 -21.73 -2.34 -1.09
C LEU A 17 -20.87 -3.63 -0.99
N GLY A 18 -21.08 -4.45 0.04
CA GLY A 18 -20.34 -5.69 0.26
C GLY A 18 -18.96 -5.48 0.89
N ARG A 19 -18.71 -4.35 1.55
CA ARG A 19 -17.42 -4.03 2.17
C ARG A 19 -17.41 -4.39 3.64
N ALA A 20 -16.30 -4.92 4.12
CA ALA A 20 -16.09 -5.23 5.53
C ALA A 20 -16.32 -4.01 6.44
N THR A 21 -17.12 -4.17 7.50
CA THR A 21 -17.39 -3.09 8.48
C THR A 21 -16.49 -3.15 9.72
N GLY A 22 -15.93 -4.34 10.00
CA GLY A 22 -15.21 -4.64 11.25
C GLY A 22 -16.12 -5.07 12.42
N ALA A 23 -17.43 -4.95 12.29
CA ALA A 23 -18.36 -5.49 13.29
C ALA A 23 -18.52 -7.00 13.11
N SER A 24 -18.74 -7.74 14.21
CA SER A 24 -19.06 -9.16 14.12
C SER A 24 -20.56 -9.35 13.94
N VAL A 25 -20.94 -10.26 13.03
CA VAL A 25 -22.34 -10.58 12.75
C VAL A 25 -23.06 -10.98 14.03
N GLY A 26 -24.08 -10.20 14.41
CA GLY A 26 -24.91 -10.47 15.59
C GLY A 26 -24.14 -10.44 16.92
N GLY A 27 -22.96 -9.82 16.96
CA GLY A 27 -22.08 -9.84 18.15
C GLY A 27 -21.49 -11.23 18.45
N GLY A 28 -21.28 -12.04 17.41
CA GLY A 28 -20.75 -13.39 17.50
C GLY A 28 -19.33 -13.51 18.08
N PRO A 29 -18.82 -14.75 18.20
CA PRO A 29 -17.51 -15.01 18.77
C PRO A 29 -16.39 -14.38 17.94
N VAL A 30 -15.30 -13.98 18.60
CA VAL A 30 -14.12 -13.38 17.95
C VAL A 30 -12.86 -14.07 18.44
N SER A 31 -12.10 -14.67 17.51
CA SER A 31 -10.74 -15.15 17.81
C SER A 31 -9.76 -14.00 17.74
N ALA A 32 -9.18 -13.62 18.87
CA ALA A 32 -8.19 -12.55 18.93
C ALA A 32 -6.76 -13.10 18.87
N LEU A 33 -5.95 -12.57 17.95
CA LEU A 33 -4.50 -12.78 17.93
C LEU A 33 -3.83 -11.57 18.58
N ARG A 34 -3.36 -11.78 19.81
CA ARG A 34 -2.71 -10.76 20.64
C ARG A 34 -1.33 -11.24 21.09
N PRO A 35 -0.24 -10.60 20.64
CA PRO A 35 1.09 -10.78 21.18
C PRO A 35 1.13 -10.47 22.68
N ASN A 36 1.97 -11.19 23.43
CA ASN A 36 2.16 -10.98 24.86
C ASN A 36 2.96 -9.70 25.20
N ARG A 37 3.51 -9.02 24.19
CA ARG A 37 4.17 -7.72 24.28
C ARG A 37 3.89 -6.90 23.02
N ALA A 38 4.17 -5.60 23.08
CA ALA A 38 4.19 -4.75 21.90
C ALA A 38 5.14 -5.30 20.81
N LEU A 39 4.64 -5.40 19.58
CA LEU A 39 5.45 -5.74 18.42
C LEU A 39 6.36 -4.57 18.01
N ALA A 40 7.63 -4.86 17.77
CA ALA A 40 8.62 -3.89 17.35
C ALA A 40 8.46 -3.46 15.88
N THR A 41 8.98 -2.26 15.58
CA THR A 41 8.99 -1.67 14.24
C THR A 41 10.39 -1.21 13.83
N PRO A 42 10.63 -0.97 12.52
CA PRO A 42 11.87 -0.42 11.99
C PRO A 42 12.40 0.80 12.77
N PRO A 43 13.73 1.05 12.76
CA PRO A 43 14.68 0.61 11.73
C PRO A 43 15.36 -0.74 11.98
N ALA A 44 15.34 -1.28 13.20
CA ALA A 44 16.13 -2.47 13.54
C ALA A 44 15.43 -3.80 13.17
N LEU A 45 14.10 -3.88 13.25
CA LEU A 45 13.35 -5.12 13.00
C LEU A 45 11.87 -4.83 12.72
N THR A 46 11.28 -5.56 11.76
CA THR A 46 9.83 -5.64 11.62
C THR A 46 9.32 -6.93 12.25
N GLU A 47 8.45 -6.84 13.26
CA GLU A 47 7.79 -7.99 13.87
C GLU A 47 6.33 -8.12 13.41
N ALA A 48 5.88 -9.37 13.24
CA ALA A 48 4.48 -9.71 12.94
C ALA A 48 4.07 -10.99 13.67
N PRO A 49 2.78 -11.14 14.06
CA PRO A 49 2.26 -12.38 14.63
C PRO A 49 2.18 -13.51 13.60
N ILE A 50 2.02 -13.19 12.31
CA ILE A 50 2.03 -14.17 11.23
C ILE A 50 2.99 -13.72 10.13
N VAL A 51 3.91 -14.61 9.79
CA VAL A 51 4.83 -14.47 8.66
C VAL A 51 4.70 -15.69 7.77
N VAL A 52 4.32 -15.48 6.52
CA VAL A 52 4.23 -16.52 5.48
C VAL A 52 5.40 -16.34 4.53
N VAL A 53 6.24 -17.36 4.39
CA VAL A 53 7.45 -17.31 3.56
C VAL A 53 7.41 -18.40 2.50
N GLY A 54 7.40 -17.97 1.24
CA GLY A 54 7.67 -18.73 0.04
C GLY A 54 9.15 -19.13 -0.10
N HIS A 55 9.43 -20.35 -0.53
CA HIS A 55 10.77 -20.81 -0.88
C HIS A 55 11.00 -20.82 -2.41
N PRO A 56 12.14 -20.31 -2.93
CA PRO A 56 12.44 -20.27 -4.37
C PRO A 56 12.45 -21.65 -5.06
N GLY A 57 12.84 -22.70 -4.33
CA GLY A 57 12.79 -24.10 -4.79
C GLY A 57 11.43 -24.79 -4.66
N GLY A 58 10.40 -24.10 -4.16
CA GLY A 58 9.01 -24.58 -4.10
C GLY A 58 8.40 -24.73 -2.70
N PHE A 59 7.08 -24.45 -2.68
CA PHE A 59 6.01 -24.88 -1.78
C PHE A 59 5.93 -24.45 -0.29
N ALA A 60 6.99 -24.03 0.39
CA ALA A 60 6.82 -23.52 1.75
C ALA A 60 5.88 -22.28 1.71
N GLY A 61 4.75 -22.26 2.42
CA GLY A 61 3.87 -21.09 2.55
C GLY A 61 3.02 -20.67 1.34
N ASN A 62 3.03 -21.38 0.21
CA ASN A 62 2.09 -21.12 -0.88
C ASN A 62 0.69 -21.66 -0.52
N GLY A 63 -0.37 -21.02 -1.00
CA GLY A 63 -1.76 -21.45 -0.78
C GLY A 63 -2.27 -21.24 0.65
N VAL A 64 -1.52 -20.51 1.50
CA VAL A 64 -1.94 -20.22 2.87
C VAL A 64 -3.15 -19.29 2.85
N GLU A 65 -4.14 -19.60 3.69
CA GLU A 65 -5.30 -18.75 3.94
C GLU A 65 -5.30 -18.29 5.40
N ILE A 66 -5.48 -17.00 5.64
CA ILE A 66 -5.56 -16.42 6.98
C ILE A 66 -6.89 -15.68 7.08
N ARG A 67 -7.81 -16.21 7.89
CA ARG A 67 -9.17 -15.69 7.96
C ARG A 67 -9.79 -15.59 9.34
N GLY A 68 -10.66 -14.61 9.52
CA GLY A 68 -11.58 -14.54 10.67
C GLY A 68 -10.90 -14.25 12.01
N PHE A 69 -9.82 -13.46 12.04
CA PHE A 69 -9.18 -13.03 13.29
C PHE A 69 -9.35 -11.53 13.56
N ALA A 70 -9.41 -11.18 14.85
CA ALA A 70 -9.12 -9.83 15.32
C ALA A 70 -7.65 -9.73 15.75
N PHE A 71 -6.86 -8.92 15.05
CA PHE A 71 -5.44 -8.70 15.33
C PHE A 71 -5.25 -7.51 16.25
N SER A 72 -4.46 -7.68 17.30
CA SER A 72 -3.96 -6.59 18.15
C SER A 72 -2.43 -6.61 18.17
N TRP A 73 -1.78 -5.45 18.13
CA TRP A 73 -0.32 -5.36 18.10
C TRP A 73 0.34 -5.45 19.49
N GLY A 74 -0.46 -5.47 20.57
CA GLY A 74 -0.01 -5.76 21.94
C GLY A 74 0.55 -4.58 22.75
N GLY A 75 0.59 -3.35 22.22
CA GLY A 75 1.06 -2.17 22.96
C GLY A 75 -0.03 -1.25 23.51
N ALA A 76 0.40 -0.11 24.07
CA ALA A 76 -0.48 0.82 24.77
C ALA A 76 -1.35 1.64 23.79
N ALA A 77 -2.54 2.06 24.23
CA ALA A 77 -3.40 2.95 23.45
C ALA A 77 -2.65 4.23 23.04
N GLY A 78 -2.86 4.67 21.80
CA GLY A 78 -2.21 5.87 21.24
C GLY A 78 -0.77 5.67 20.77
N THR A 79 -0.20 4.47 20.94
CA THR A 79 1.11 4.11 20.38
C THR A 79 0.94 3.21 19.16
N THR A 80 1.99 3.10 18.33
CA THR A 80 1.95 2.26 17.13
C THR A 80 3.13 1.29 17.08
N GLY A 81 2.90 0.06 16.61
CA GLY A 81 3.94 -0.96 16.46
C GLY A 81 3.51 -2.13 15.58
N GLY A 82 4.48 -2.93 15.14
CA GLY A 82 4.30 -4.17 14.39
C GLY A 82 3.58 -4.11 13.05
N VAL A 83 3.62 -5.25 12.37
CA VAL A 83 2.82 -5.55 11.18
C VAL A 83 1.84 -6.67 11.52
N GLY A 84 0.63 -6.66 10.96
CA GLY A 84 -0.37 -7.71 11.21
C GLY A 84 0.00 -9.03 10.53
N ILE A 85 0.17 -9.01 9.21
CA ILE A 85 0.54 -10.19 8.42
C ILE A 85 1.66 -9.80 7.46
N VAL A 86 2.70 -10.62 7.40
CA VAL A 86 3.78 -10.47 6.43
C VAL A 86 3.76 -11.65 5.47
N GLY A 87 3.77 -11.39 4.17
CA GLY A 87 3.87 -12.41 3.12
C GLY A 87 5.09 -12.15 2.25
N LEU A 88 6.03 -13.09 2.20
CA LEU A 88 7.29 -12.97 1.45
C LEU A 88 7.38 -14.08 0.43
N ARG A 89 7.42 -13.77 -0.87
CA ARG A 89 7.56 -14.77 -1.95
C ARG A 89 6.44 -15.82 -1.99
N ALA A 90 5.32 -15.55 -1.32
CA ALA A 90 4.23 -16.49 -1.18
C ALA A 90 3.29 -16.36 -2.38
N ASN A 91 2.87 -17.48 -2.95
CA ASN A 91 1.92 -17.52 -4.04
C ASN A 91 0.56 -18.01 -3.55
N ASN A 92 -0.51 -17.45 -4.10
CA ASN A 92 -1.89 -17.79 -3.74
C ASN A 92 -2.18 -17.58 -2.24
N LEU A 93 -1.62 -16.53 -1.63
CA LEU A 93 -1.90 -16.17 -0.24
C LEU A 93 -3.26 -15.47 -0.16
N THR A 94 -4.16 -15.96 0.69
CA THR A 94 -5.47 -15.33 0.94
C THR A 94 -5.49 -14.73 2.35
N ILE A 95 -5.83 -13.45 2.45
CA ILE A 95 -6.03 -12.73 3.71
C ILE A 95 -7.46 -12.19 3.70
N GLU A 96 -8.33 -12.77 4.53
CA GLU A 96 -9.77 -12.54 4.42
C GLU A 96 -10.48 -12.33 5.76
N GLY A 97 -11.43 -11.39 5.84
CA GLY A 97 -12.35 -11.36 6.98
C GLY A 97 -11.64 -11.03 8.29
N ASN A 98 -10.47 -10.41 8.25
CA ASN A 98 -9.71 -10.07 9.43
C ASN A 98 -9.96 -8.62 9.85
N ARG A 99 -10.00 -8.38 11.16
CA ARG A 99 -10.06 -7.05 11.74
C ARG A 99 -8.71 -6.68 12.33
N PHE A 100 -8.12 -5.59 11.89
CA PHE A 100 -6.89 -5.04 12.43
C PHE A 100 -7.21 -3.87 13.36
N GLU A 101 -7.00 -4.09 14.65
CA GLU A 101 -7.23 -3.06 15.68
C GLU A 101 -6.19 -1.93 15.57
N ALA A 102 -6.53 -0.78 16.16
CA ALA A 102 -5.69 0.41 16.11
C ALA A 102 -4.26 0.18 16.63
N GLY A 103 -3.31 0.89 16.01
CA GLY A 103 -1.92 0.92 16.43
C GLY A 103 -0.97 0.02 15.64
N TYR A 104 -1.44 -0.86 14.74
CA TYR A 104 -0.53 -1.49 13.77
C TYR A 104 0.11 -0.45 12.85
N VAL A 105 1.40 -0.52 12.53
CA VAL A 105 1.95 0.39 11.48
C VAL A 105 1.49 0.00 10.07
N THR A 106 1.22 -1.30 9.87
CA THR A 106 0.75 -1.90 8.63
C THR A 106 -0.12 -3.12 8.95
N ALA A 107 -1.26 -3.28 8.30
CA ALA A 107 -2.08 -4.47 8.45
C ALA A 107 -1.45 -5.65 7.69
N THR A 108 -1.11 -5.45 6.41
CA THR A 108 -0.46 -6.46 5.58
C THR A 108 0.74 -5.91 4.83
N ASP A 109 1.89 -6.58 4.93
CA ASP A 109 3.10 -6.30 4.16
C ASP A 109 3.43 -7.48 3.25
N LEU A 110 3.12 -7.33 1.96
CA LEU A 110 3.22 -8.38 0.97
C LEU A 110 4.32 -8.04 -0.02
N ARG A 111 5.30 -8.94 -0.17
CA ARG A 111 6.51 -8.70 -0.96
C ARG A 111 6.84 -9.88 -1.85
N ALA A 112 7.05 -9.60 -3.13
CA ALA A 112 7.36 -10.58 -4.16
C ALA A 112 6.32 -11.72 -4.25
N SER A 113 5.04 -11.42 -4.04
CA SER A 113 3.99 -12.43 -3.76
C SER A 113 2.85 -12.37 -4.77
N ASN A 114 2.04 -13.43 -4.82
CA ASN A 114 0.69 -13.39 -5.38
C ASN A 114 -0.32 -13.56 -4.24
N ALA A 115 -1.20 -12.57 -4.05
CA ALA A 115 -2.13 -12.58 -2.93
C ALA A 115 -3.47 -11.88 -3.19
N THR A 116 -4.49 -12.37 -2.49
CA THR A 116 -5.80 -11.74 -2.38
C THR A 116 -6.03 -11.24 -0.95
N VAL A 117 -6.29 -9.94 -0.80
CA VAL A 117 -6.64 -9.28 0.47
C VAL A 117 -8.09 -8.82 0.36
N ARG A 118 -9.03 -9.51 1.00
CA ARG A 118 -10.46 -9.22 0.82
C ARG A 118 -11.28 -9.17 2.10
N HIS A 119 -12.27 -8.29 2.14
CA HIS A 119 -13.17 -8.15 3.29
C HIS A 119 -12.44 -8.02 4.65
N ASN A 120 -11.33 -7.30 4.68
CA ASN A 120 -10.66 -6.97 5.94
C ASN A 120 -11.06 -5.55 6.38
N ALA A 121 -11.08 -5.34 7.69
CA ALA A 121 -11.33 -4.04 8.29
C ALA A 121 -10.10 -3.57 9.07
N GLY A 122 -9.78 -2.28 8.96
CA GLY A 122 -8.72 -1.65 9.75
C GLY A 122 -9.18 -0.30 10.26
N LEU A 123 -8.93 -0.03 11.54
CA LEU A 123 -9.27 1.24 12.18
C LEU A 123 -8.03 1.81 12.88
N GLY A 124 -7.64 3.04 12.58
CA GLY A 124 -6.53 3.67 13.29
C GLY A 124 -5.17 3.01 13.05
N LEU A 125 -4.95 2.50 11.83
CA LEU A 125 -3.65 1.99 11.41
C LEU A 125 -2.63 3.14 11.32
N GLY A 126 -1.37 2.86 11.59
CA GLY A 126 -0.34 3.83 11.94
C GLY A 126 0.39 4.47 10.75
N ALA A 127 1.71 4.55 10.88
CA ALA A 127 2.55 5.54 10.20
C ALA A 127 3.10 5.11 8.82
N ASN A 128 2.64 3.99 8.24
CA ASN A 128 3.08 3.48 6.93
C ASN A 128 1.87 3.20 6.00
N CYS A 129 2.01 2.29 5.02
CA CYS A 129 0.87 1.74 4.30
C CYS A 129 0.06 0.79 5.19
N SER A 130 -1.27 0.83 5.07
CA SER A 130 -2.18 -0.15 5.66
C SER A 130 -2.02 -1.49 4.94
N PHE A 131 -2.05 -1.46 3.60
CA PHE A 131 -1.71 -2.60 2.74
C PHE A 131 -0.51 -2.23 1.87
N CYS A 132 0.63 -2.86 2.11
CA CYS A 132 1.83 -2.70 1.30
C CYS A 132 1.91 -3.86 0.30
N LEU A 133 1.85 -3.52 -0.99
CA LEU A 133 1.79 -4.45 -2.12
C LEU A 133 3.04 -4.26 -2.97
N THR A 134 4.06 -5.06 -2.69
CA THR A 134 5.40 -4.85 -3.24
C THR A 134 5.78 -5.95 -4.20
N GLY A 135 5.97 -5.62 -5.47
CA GLY A 135 6.35 -6.57 -6.51
C GLY A 135 7.78 -7.12 -6.37
N PRO A 136 8.17 -8.06 -7.24
CA PRO A 136 7.38 -8.56 -8.37
C PRO A 136 6.20 -9.42 -7.92
N GLY A 137 5.00 -9.23 -8.47
CA GLY A 137 3.83 -9.93 -7.95
C GLY A 137 2.51 -9.45 -8.50
N SER A 138 1.44 -10.16 -8.14
CA SER A 138 0.07 -9.82 -8.52
C SER A 138 -0.83 -9.78 -7.29
N TYR A 139 -1.62 -8.72 -7.16
CA TYR A 139 -2.40 -8.47 -5.96
C TYR A 139 -3.85 -8.12 -6.30
N THR A 140 -4.79 -8.74 -5.58
CA THR A 140 -6.20 -8.31 -5.57
C THR A 140 -6.55 -7.78 -4.18
N VAL A 141 -7.06 -6.55 -4.11
CA VAL A 141 -7.56 -5.92 -2.88
C VAL A 141 -9.04 -5.59 -3.08
N ASP A 142 -9.92 -6.31 -2.38
CA ASP A 142 -11.36 -6.26 -2.64
C ASP A 142 -12.23 -6.13 -1.38
N GLY A 143 -13.19 -5.21 -1.37
CA GLY A 143 -14.21 -5.17 -0.32
C GLY A 143 -13.68 -4.85 1.07
N ASN A 144 -12.50 -4.22 1.20
CA ASN A 144 -11.91 -3.87 2.50
C ASN A 144 -12.36 -2.47 2.96
N SER A 145 -12.32 -2.21 4.27
CA SER A 145 -12.51 -0.86 4.83
C SER A 145 -11.34 -0.46 5.72
N LEU A 146 -10.66 0.63 5.38
CA LEU A 146 -9.50 1.16 6.09
C LEU A 146 -9.77 2.60 6.52
N LEU A 147 -10.10 2.75 7.79
CA LEU A 147 -10.66 3.96 8.37
C LEU A 147 -9.69 4.64 9.34
N ASN A 148 -9.62 5.97 9.24
CA ASN A 148 -8.88 6.85 10.14
C ASN A 148 -7.42 6.43 10.31
N GLY A 149 -6.78 5.99 9.22
CA GLY A 149 -5.37 5.64 9.23
C GLY A 149 -4.46 6.87 9.39
N GLY A 150 -3.21 6.63 9.76
CA GLY A 150 -2.17 7.64 9.86
C GLY A 150 -1.69 8.03 8.47
N LEU A 151 -0.74 7.26 7.92
CA LEU A 151 -0.08 7.63 6.65
C LEU A 151 -0.82 7.15 5.40
N GLY A 152 -1.27 5.89 5.32
CA GLY A 152 -1.77 5.41 4.02
C GLY A 152 -2.69 4.21 4.05
N GLY A 153 -3.57 4.15 3.05
CA GLY A 153 -4.34 2.98 2.67
C GLY A 153 -3.51 1.96 1.90
N ALA A 154 -3.82 1.74 0.63
CA ALA A 154 -3.09 0.81 -0.23
C ALA A 154 -1.87 1.47 -0.89
N PHE A 155 -0.71 0.84 -0.82
CA PHE A 155 0.51 1.28 -1.50
C PHE A 155 1.06 0.16 -2.38
N VAL A 156 1.12 0.42 -3.69
CA VAL A 156 1.65 -0.50 -4.70
C VAL A 156 2.99 0.00 -5.19
N LEU A 157 4.00 -0.86 -5.27
CA LEU A 157 5.30 -0.53 -5.88
C LEU A 157 6.05 -1.79 -6.35
N ALA A 158 6.93 -1.68 -7.34
CA ALA A 158 7.80 -2.78 -7.73
C ALA A 158 9.07 -2.81 -6.85
N VAL A 159 9.31 -3.91 -6.12
CA VAL A 159 10.53 -4.27 -5.33
C VAL A 159 10.82 -3.51 -4.05
N ILE A 160 11.09 -4.25 -2.97
CA ILE A 160 11.88 -3.76 -1.83
C ILE A 160 12.99 -4.78 -1.60
N ALA A 161 14.25 -4.35 -1.58
CA ALA A 161 15.29 -5.13 -0.93
C ALA A 161 14.94 -5.23 0.57
N HIS A 162 14.68 -6.45 1.06
CA HIS A 162 14.10 -6.64 2.38
C HIS A 162 14.94 -5.99 3.48
N ALA A 163 14.29 -5.18 4.32
CA ALA A 163 14.72 -5.03 5.71
C ALA A 163 14.63 -6.40 6.41
N PRO A 164 15.48 -6.71 7.41
CA PRO A 164 15.35 -7.93 8.21
C PRO A 164 13.94 -8.02 8.83
N ILE A 165 13.28 -9.17 8.62
CA ILE A 165 11.96 -9.47 9.20
C ILE A 165 12.17 -10.60 10.21
N ALA A 166 11.67 -10.44 11.44
CA ALA A 166 11.60 -11.53 12.40
C ALA A 166 10.15 -11.94 12.64
N ALA A 167 9.94 -13.25 12.73
CA ALA A 167 8.74 -13.82 13.30
C ALA A 167 8.97 -14.03 14.80
N GLY A 168 8.64 -13.04 15.63
CA GLY A 168 8.85 -13.12 17.08
C GLY A 168 10.33 -13.28 17.46
N ALA A 169 10.69 -14.36 18.18
CA ALA A 169 12.06 -14.65 18.61
C ALA A 169 12.91 -15.39 17.54
N ALA A 170 12.33 -15.72 16.37
CA ALA A 170 13.07 -16.40 15.32
C ALA A 170 14.09 -15.45 14.67
N PRO A 171 15.39 -15.83 14.55
CA PRO A 171 16.40 -14.97 13.96
C PRO A 171 16.06 -14.60 12.52
N ALA A 172 16.31 -13.36 12.11
CA ALA A 172 16.21 -12.92 10.72
C ALA A 172 17.03 -13.80 9.74
N ALA A 173 18.03 -14.52 10.25
CA ALA A 173 18.83 -15.51 9.52
C ALA A 173 18.02 -16.73 9.02
N ALA A 174 16.79 -16.95 9.48
CA ALA A 174 15.92 -18.04 9.03
C ALA A 174 15.21 -17.73 7.69
N ILE A 175 15.26 -16.49 7.20
CA ILE A 175 14.66 -16.09 5.92
C ILE A 175 15.78 -15.94 4.91
N GLU A 176 15.76 -16.78 3.86
CA GLU A 176 16.76 -16.71 2.79
C GLU A 176 16.82 -15.31 2.17
N PRO A 177 18.03 -14.79 1.86
CA PRO A 177 18.20 -13.52 1.18
C PRO A 177 17.40 -13.48 -0.13
N TYR A 178 16.85 -12.32 -0.44
CA TYR A 178 16.18 -12.10 -1.71
C TYR A 178 17.19 -11.73 -2.79
N VAL A 179 17.24 -12.54 -3.84
CA VAL A 179 18.01 -12.24 -5.04
C VAL A 179 17.19 -11.30 -5.90
N LEU A 180 17.76 -10.14 -6.23
CA LEU A 180 17.11 -9.17 -7.11
C LEU A 180 16.85 -9.79 -8.50
N PRO A 181 15.64 -9.66 -9.05
CA PRO A 181 15.35 -10.16 -10.39
C PRO A 181 15.97 -9.24 -11.46
N ALA A 182 16.05 -9.74 -12.69
CA ALA A 182 16.52 -8.95 -13.83
C ALA A 182 15.61 -7.76 -14.16
N SER A 183 14.31 -7.91 -13.89
CA SER A 183 13.29 -6.87 -13.98
C SER A 183 12.21 -7.15 -12.94
N ALA A 184 11.46 -6.15 -12.53
CA ALA A 184 10.37 -6.33 -11.59
C ALA A 184 9.09 -5.63 -12.04
N HIS A 185 8.00 -6.37 -11.90
CA HIS A 185 6.68 -5.94 -12.30
C HIS A 185 5.67 -6.20 -11.19
N VAL A 186 4.84 -5.21 -10.86
CA VAL A 186 3.70 -5.40 -9.98
C VAL A 186 2.40 -5.12 -10.72
N ASP A 187 1.49 -6.08 -10.64
CA ASP A 187 0.10 -5.93 -11.05
C ASP A 187 -0.79 -5.83 -9.81
N ALA A 188 -1.68 -4.84 -9.76
CA ALA A 188 -2.63 -4.74 -8.66
C ALA A 188 -4.02 -4.32 -9.15
N THR A 189 -5.05 -5.02 -8.66
CA THR A 189 -6.45 -4.60 -8.76
C THR A 189 -6.95 -4.22 -7.37
N ILE A 190 -7.28 -2.95 -7.20
CA ILE A 190 -7.85 -2.40 -5.95
C ILE A 190 -9.29 -2.04 -6.27
N ARG A 191 -10.24 -2.86 -5.81
CA ARG A 191 -11.66 -2.68 -6.15
C ARG A 191 -12.59 -2.70 -4.96
N ASN A 192 -13.67 -1.92 -5.04
CA ASN A 192 -14.74 -1.90 -4.03
C ASN A 192 -14.24 -1.73 -2.58
N ASN A 193 -13.19 -0.93 -2.34
CA ASN A 193 -12.71 -0.68 -0.97
C ASN A 193 -13.17 0.69 -0.46
N GLU A 194 -13.15 0.89 0.85
CA GLU A 194 -13.23 2.20 1.47
C GLU A 194 -11.88 2.59 2.07
N PHE A 195 -11.30 3.70 1.60
CA PHE A 195 -10.13 4.32 2.22
C PHE A 195 -10.49 5.72 2.68
N ARG A 196 -10.59 5.90 4.00
CA ARG A 196 -11.13 7.12 4.58
C ARG A 196 -10.30 7.62 5.74
N GLY A 197 -10.09 8.93 5.81
CA GLY A 197 -9.53 9.58 7.00
C GLY A 197 -8.02 9.42 7.15
N HIS A 198 -7.28 9.12 6.06
CA HIS A 198 -5.82 9.08 6.06
C HIS A 198 -5.24 10.50 5.98
N VAL A 199 -5.25 11.22 7.11
CA VAL A 199 -5.07 12.68 7.18
C VAL A 199 -3.69 13.13 7.67
N ARG A 200 -2.71 12.24 7.79
CA ARG A 200 -1.35 12.65 8.21
C ARG A 200 -0.79 13.69 7.25
N LYS A 201 -0.08 14.67 7.81
CA LYS A 201 0.67 15.69 7.08
C LYS A 201 2.17 15.40 7.16
N PRO A 202 2.95 15.70 6.10
CA PRO A 202 2.49 16.28 4.83
C PRO A 202 1.87 15.27 3.86
N VAL A 203 1.88 13.99 4.20
CA VAL A 203 1.45 12.91 3.31
C VAL A 203 0.49 12.00 4.04
N GLY A 204 -0.73 11.89 3.52
CA GLY A 204 -1.78 10.98 3.93
C GLY A 204 -2.48 10.51 2.65
N PHE A 205 -2.73 9.22 2.46
CA PHE A 205 -3.29 8.76 1.17
C PHE A 205 -4.30 7.62 1.25
N GLY A 206 -5.25 7.60 0.31
CA GLY A 206 -6.11 6.44 0.08
C GLY A 206 -5.37 5.36 -0.71
N VAL A 207 -4.97 5.69 -1.94
CA VAL A 207 -4.17 4.82 -2.80
C VAL A 207 -2.88 5.52 -3.22
N ARG A 208 -1.76 4.80 -3.20
CA ARG A 208 -0.49 5.26 -3.73
C ARG A 208 0.11 4.23 -4.67
N VAL A 209 0.63 4.68 -5.81
CA VAL A 209 1.32 3.85 -6.80
C VAL A 209 2.72 4.42 -7.02
N GLY A 210 3.73 3.61 -6.72
CA GLY A 210 5.15 3.92 -6.85
C GLY A 210 5.77 3.31 -8.11
N ALA A 211 6.66 4.05 -8.77
CA ALA A 211 7.37 3.58 -9.97
C ALA A 211 8.58 2.71 -9.64
N VAL A 212 9.33 3.08 -8.61
CA VAL A 212 10.54 2.37 -8.18
C VAL A 212 10.58 2.19 -6.67
N GLY A 213 10.98 1.01 -6.23
CA GLY A 213 11.16 0.70 -4.83
C GLY A 213 12.62 0.75 -4.35
N SER A 214 12.80 0.55 -3.05
CA SER A 214 14.10 0.72 -2.40
C SER A 214 15.01 -0.49 -2.59
N GLY A 215 16.32 -0.23 -2.71
CA GLY A 215 17.36 -1.27 -2.71
C GLY A 215 17.44 -2.13 -3.99
N ALA A 216 16.76 -1.73 -5.06
CA ALA A 216 16.79 -2.38 -6.36
C ALA A 216 17.36 -1.46 -7.45
N ALA A 217 18.41 -0.70 -7.12
CA ALA A 217 19.06 0.19 -8.08
C ALA A 217 19.56 -0.61 -9.29
N GLY A 218 19.23 -0.13 -10.50
CA GLY A 218 19.59 -0.80 -11.76
C GLY A 218 18.62 -1.89 -12.24
N VAL A 219 17.62 -2.27 -11.43
CA VAL A 219 16.55 -3.18 -11.89
C VAL A 219 15.45 -2.36 -12.57
N PRO A 220 15.13 -2.61 -13.85
CA PRO A 220 13.96 -2.01 -14.51
C PRO A 220 12.68 -2.39 -13.78
N GLN A 221 11.85 -1.40 -13.50
CA GLN A 221 10.67 -1.55 -12.64
C GLN A 221 9.42 -1.00 -13.31
N SER A 222 8.28 -1.63 -13.02
CA SER A 222 6.99 -1.17 -13.52
C SER A 222 5.84 -1.57 -12.62
N SER A 223 4.85 -0.70 -12.52
CA SER A 223 3.62 -0.91 -11.76
C SER A 223 2.40 -0.73 -12.68
N THR A 224 1.57 -1.75 -12.80
CA THR A 224 0.27 -1.71 -13.48
C THR A 224 -0.83 -1.81 -12.44
N VAL A 225 -1.69 -0.81 -12.35
CA VAL A 225 -2.69 -0.73 -11.29
C VAL A 225 -4.06 -0.36 -11.86
N LEU A 226 -5.07 -1.16 -11.54
CA LEU A 226 -6.48 -0.82 -11.71
C LEU A 226 -7.07 -0.44 -10.35
N VAL A 227 -7.67 0.74 -10.27
CA VAL A 227 -8.40 1.22 -9.09
C VAL A 227 -9.86 1.42 -9.52
N GLU A 228 -10.77 0.58 -9.04
CA GLU A 228 -12.15 0.52 -9.55
C GLU A 228 -13.20 0.51 -8.43
N GLY A 229 -14.23 1.35 -8.54
CA GLY A 229 -15.39 1.28 -7.64
C GLY A 229 -15.07 1.53 -6.16
N ASN A 230 -13.94 2.16 -5.83
CA ASN A 230 -13.56 2.45 -4.44
C ASN A 230 -14.22 3.74 -3.95
N THR A 231 -14.37 3.87 -2.64
CA THR A 231 -14.65 5.15 -1.97
C THR A 231 -13.36 5.70 -1.39
N LEU A 232 -12.89 6.84 -1.91
CA LEU A 232 -11.70 7.55 -1.45
C LEU A 232 -12.14 8.91 -0.94
N THR A 233 -12.10 9.11 0.38
CA THR A 233 -12.59 10.38 0.95
C THR A 233 -11.88 10.79 2.22
N ARG A 234 -11.78 12.11 2.45
CA ARG A 234 -11.14 12.69 3.63
C ARG A 234 -9.72 12.18 3.86
N ASN A 235 -8.98 11.95 2.78
CA ASN A 235 -7.55 11.65 2.83
C ASN A 235 -6.78 12.95 2.54
N THR A 236 -5.52 13.09 2.98
CA THR A 236 -4.71 14.24 2.57
C THR A 236 -4.62 14.30 1.04
N PHE A 237 -4.36 13.15 0.41
CA PHE A 237 -4.47 12.91 -1.03
C PHE A 237 -5.31 11.67 -1.27
N ASN A 238 -6.27 11.69 -2.20
CA ASN A 238 -7.01 10.45 -2.49
C ASN A 238 -6.13 9.44 -3.26
N ILE A 239 -5.40 9.92 -4.26
CA ILE A 239 -4.51 9.14 -5.10
C ILE A 239 -3.15 9.85 -5.24
N ILE A 240 -2.07 9.10 -5.06
CA ILE A 240 -0.71 9.55 -5.35
C ILE A 240 -0.07 8.60 -6.37
N THR A 241 0.50 9.15 -7.43
CA THR A 241 1.34 8.45 -8.40
C THR A 241 2.72 9.04 -8.36
N ASP A 242 3.70 8.33 -7.81
CA ASP A 242 5.02 8.89 -7.57
C ASP A 242 6.20 7.96 -7.90
N ALA A 243 7.42 8.48 -7.87
CA ALA A 243 8.60 7.63 -8.05
C ALA A 243 8.89 6.74 -6.84
N ALA A 244 8.25 6.99 -5.70
CA ALA A 244 8.46 6.32 -4.42
C ALA A 244 9.89 6.40 -3.87
N PHE A 245 10.83 5.56 -4.33
CA PHE A 245 12.20 5.53 -3.82
C PHE A 245 13.24 5.76 -4.94
N PRO A 246 13.23 6.94 -5.60
CA PRO A 246 14.15 7.22 -6.71
C PRO A 246 15.61 7.16 -6.25
N ALA A 247 16.39 6.26 -6.87
CA ALA A 247 17.85 6.24 -6.81
C ALA A 247 18.45 6.91 -8.06
N VAL A 248 19.72 7.31 -7.99
CA VAL A 248 20.43 7.90 -9.14
C VAL A 248 20.38 6.94 -10.32
N GLY A 249 19.89 7.42 -11.48
CA GLY A 249 19.78 6.62 -12.69
C GLY A 249 18.61 5.64 -12.73
N ALA A 250 17.75 5.62 -11.70
CA ALA A 250 16.58 4.75 -11.68
C ALA A 250 15.56 5.11 -12.79
N THR A 251 14.97 4.08 -13.38
CA THR A 251 13.88 4.17 -14.35
C THR A 251 12.74 3.29 -13.85
N GLY A 252 11.52 3.81 -13.87
CA GLY A 252 10.33 3.06 -13.46
C GLY A 252 9.08 3.55 -14.16
N ASN A 253 8.26 2.63 -14.66
CA ASN A 253 7.04 2.98 -15.38
C ASN A 253 5.80 2.76 -14.53
N ILE A 254 4.78 3.57 -14.75
CA ILE A 254 3.46 3.38 -14.12
C ILE A 254 2.39 3.36 -15.20
N SER A 255 1.52 2.35 -15.13
CA SER A 255 0.22 2.35 -15.77
C SER A 255 -0.85 2.35 -14.68
N LEU A 256 -1.68 3.38 -14.63
CA LEU A 256 -2.79 3.52 -13.68
C LEU A 256 -4.09 3.68 -14.44
N THR A 257 -5.09 2.86 -14.14
CA THR A 257 -6.45 3.01 -14.63
C THR A 257 -7.40 3.23 -13.47
N LEU A 258 -8.23 4.28 -13.56
CA LEU A 258 -9.33 4.57 -12.65
C LEU A 258 -10.65 4.29 -13.36
N ALA A 259 -11.59 3.68 -12.65
CA ALA A 259 -12.93 3.42 -13.17
C ALA A 259 -14.00 3.45 -12.07
N GLY A 260 -14.95 4.38 -12.16
CA GLY A 260 -16.16 4.38 -11.32
C GLY A 260 -15.89 4.57 -9.83
N ASN A 261 -14.77 5.19 -9.45
CA ASN A 261 -14.48 5.47 -8.05
C ASN A 261 -15.31 6.66 -7.54
N ALA A 262 -15.81 6.54 -6.31
CA ALA A 262 -16.39 7.66 -5.57
C ALA A 262 -15.27 8.43 -4.86
N ILE A 263 -14.66 9.38 -5.57
CA ILE A 263 -13.58 10.22 -5.06
C ILE A 263 -14.14 11.58 -4.66
N SER A 264 -13.96 11.95 -3.40
CA SER A 264 -14.43 13.25 -2.92
C SER A 264 -13.64 13.74 -1.71
N VAL A 265 -13.57 15.06 -1.52
CA VAL A 265 -13.14 15.68 -0.25
C VAL A 265 -11.72 15.26 0.15
N ALA A 266 -10.72 15.47 -0.71
CA ALA A 266 -9.31 15.40 -0.28
C ALA A 266 -8.92 16.66 0.54
N CYS A 267 -8.06 16.52 1.55
CA CYS A 267 -7.55 17.70 2.26
C CYS A 267 -6.65 18.55 1.36
N GLN A 268 -5.94 17.99 0.37
CA GLN A 268 -5.05 18.73 -0.53
C GLN A 268 -5.52 18.67 -1.98
N THR A 269 -5.48 17.48 -2.60
CA THR A 269 -6.00 17.20 -3.95
C THR A 269 -6.37 15.73 -4.10
N ASP A 270 -7.27 15.44 -5.03
CA ASP A 270 -7.69 14.07 -5.34
C ASP A 270 -6.60 13.26 -6.04
N LEU A 271 -5.77 13.90 -6.88
CA LEU A 271 -4.70 13.26 -7.62
C LEU A 271 -3.41 14.08 -7.53
N PHE A 272 -2.33 13.43 -7.08
CA PHE A 272 -0.98 13.98 -7.11
C PHE A 272 -0.01 13.10 -7.92
N VAL A 273 0.64 13.67 -8.93
CA VAL A 273 1.57 12.96 -9.83
C VAL A 273 2.98 13.55 -9.74
N THR A 274 4.02 12.74 -9.52
CA THR A 274 5.41 13.25 -9.51
C THR A 274 6.43 12.19 -9.92
N PHE A 275 7.45 12.60 -10.68
CA PHE A 275 8.61 11.75 -10.99
C PHE A 275 9.67 11.76 -9.88
N SER A 276 9.35 12.36 -8.73
CA SER A 276 10.13 12.32 -7.49
C SER A 276 9.39 11.50 -6.43
N ARG A 277 9.97 11.37 -5.24
CA ARG A 277 9.22 10.91 -4.07
C ARG A 277 8.24 12.01 -3.66
N GLN A 278 7.02 11.66 -3.31
CA GLN A 278 5.99 12.64 -2.98
C GLN A 278 6.41 13.64 -1.88
N ASN A 279 7.14 13.19 -0.85
CA ASN A 279 7.54 14.06 0.25
C ASN A 279 8.74 14.97 -0.04
N THR A 280 9.48 14.76 -1.14
CA THR A 280 10.65 15.60 -1.49
C THR A 280 10.24 16.81 -2.32
N VAL A 281 9.04 16.81 -2.90
CA VAL A 281 8.49 17.93 -3.68
C VAL A 281 7.41 18.70 -2.91
N LEU A 282 6.94 18.16 -1.79
CA LEU A 282 6.03 18.87 -0.87
C LEU A 282 6.84 19.69 0.15
N PRO A 283 6.28 20.78 0.71
CA PRO A 283 6.97 21.62 1.67
C PRO A 283 7.41 20.91 2.97
N PRO A 284 8.64 21.17 3.47
CA PRO A 284 9.72 21.91 2.79
C PRO A 284 10.36 21.05 1.67
N PRO A 285 10.44 21.54 0.42
CA PRO A 285 10.95 20.73 -0.68
C PRO A 285 12.47 20.54 -0.58
N VAL A 286 12.94 19.36 -1.01
CA VAL A 286 14.37 19.10 -1.21
C VAL A 286 14.77 19.65 -2.58
N THR A 287 15.85 20.44 -2.66
CA THR A 287 16.27 21.09 -3.90
C THR A 287 17.70 20.68 -4.29
N PRO A 288 17.91 20.03 -5.46
CA PRO A 288 16.91 19.44 -6.34
C PRO A 288 16.32 18.14 -5.77
N PRO A 289 15.05 17.79 -6.04
CA PRO A 289 14.49 16.52 -5.60
C PRO A 289 15.14 15.35 -6.35
N PRO A 290 15.43 14.21 -5.70
CA PRO A 290 15.79 12.97 -6.40
C PRO A 290 14.65 12.52 -7.31
N MET A 291 14.94 12.14 -8.56
CA MET A 291 13.92 11.79 -9.56
C MET A 291 14.34 10.60 -10.40
N VAL A 292 13.35 9.85 -10.87
CA VAL A 292 13.54 8.88 -11.96
C VAL A 292 13.78 9.60 -13.29
N ARG A 293 14.44 8.90 -14.21
CA ARG A 293 14.74 9.37 -15.58
C ARG A 293 14.17 8.40 -16.59
N ASN A 294 13.96 8.87 -17.82
CA ASN A 294 13.49 8.08 -18.97
C ASN A 294 12.29 7.18 -18.63
N SER A 295 11.40 7.67 -17.77
CA SER A 295 10.28 6.94 -17.19
C SER A 295 8.97 7.36 -17.83
N SER A 296 8.02 6.45 -17.97
CA SER A 296 6.71 6.71 -18.56
C SER A 296 5.60 6.45 -17.57
N TYR A 297 4.80 7.50 -17.28
CA TYR A 297 3.58 7.40 -16.48
C TYR A 297 2.38 7.57 -17.41
N GLN A 298 1.52 6.55 -17.44
CA GLN A 298 0.30 6.51 -18.26
C GLN A 298 -0.90 6.39 -17.32
N LEU A 299 -1.74 7.41 -17.30
CA LEU A 299 -2.90 7.49 -16.41
C LEU A 299 -4.17 7.52 -17.27
N THR A 300 -5.07 6.58 -17.03
CA THR A 300 -6.45 6.61 -17.56
C THR A 300 -7.34 6.97 -16.39
N LEU A 301 -7.87 8.20 -16.35
CA LEU A 301 -8.62 8.71 -15.21
C LEU A 301 -10.11 8.35 -15.28
N GLY A 302 -10.62 7.97 -16.44
CA GLY A 302 -11.97 7.41 -16.58
C GLY A 302 -13.12 8.36 -16.18
N GLY A 303 -12.83 9.66 -16.01
CA GLY A 303 -13.78 10.64 -15.47
C GLY A 303 -13.85 10.71 -13.94
N ASP A 304 -13.15 9.84 -13.22
CA ASP A 304 -13.16 9.80 -11.75
C ASP A 304 -12.46 11.03 -11.12
N VAL A 305 -11.47 11.59 -11.82
CA VAL A 305 -10.76 12.81 -11.43
C VAL A 305 -10.57 13.70 -12.67
N ALA A 306 -10.86 14.99 -12.53
CA ALA A 306 -10.54 15.98 -13.55
C ALA A 306 -9.05 16.35 -13.50
N TRP A 307 -8.31 16.18 -14.61
CA TRP A 307 -6.89 16.54 -14.71
C TRP A 307 -6.62 18.01 -14.34
N ALA A 308 -7.56 18.91 -14.65
CA ALA A 308 -7.45 20.34 -14.31
C ALA A 308 -7.30 20.61 -12.79
N ASN A 309 -7.74 19.68 -11.94
CA ASN A 309 -7.63 19.78 -10.48
C ASN A 309 -6.46 18.96 -9.90
N ALA A 310 -5.78 18.18 -10.74
CA ALA A 310 -4.64 17.36 -10.33
C ALA A 310 -3.42 18.24 -10.03
N TRP A 311 -2.63 17.81 -9.05
CA TRP A 311 -1.32 18.38 -8.81
C TRP A 311 -0.28 17.53 -9.49
N TYR A 312 0.74 18.17 -10.03
CA TYR A 312 1.81 17.43 -10.67
C TYR A 312 3.16 18.15 -10.63
N TYR A 313 4.22 17.35 -10.57
CA TYR A 313 5.60 17.81 -10.66
C TYR A 313 6.30 17.04 -11.77
N HIS A 314 6.34 17.64 -12.96
CA HIS A 314 6.92 17.07 -14.18
C HIS A 314 7.87 18.06 -14.86
N PRO A 315 9.08 18.27 -14.30
CA PRO A 315 10.08 19.13 -14.95
C PRO A 315 10.61 18.49 -16.25
N ALA A 316 11.17 19.33 -17.11
CA ALA A 316 11.85 18.93 -18.35
C ALA A 316 13.27 18.37 -18.08
N GLY A 317 13.93 17.85 -19.11
CA GLY A 317 15.36 17.48 -19.06
C GLY A 317 15.68 16.11 -18.45
N LEU A 318 14.67 15.30 -18.13
CA LEU A 318 14.84 13.96 -17.55
C LEU A 318 14.43 12.82 -18.49
N GLY A 319 13.91 13.13 -19.68
CA GLY A 319 13.38 12.13 -20.62
C GLY A 319 12.08 11.46 -20.17
N ASN A 320 11.47 11.95 -19.09
CA ASN A 320 10.22 11.41 -18.57
C ASN A 320 9.03 11.82 -19.46
N THR A 321 8.03 10.95 -19.53
CA THR A 321 6.78 11.18 -20.28
C THR A 321 5.58 10.96 -19.38
N LEU A 322 4.61 11.86 -19.44
CA LEU A 322 3.32 11.73 -18.77
C LEU A 322 2.21 11.78 -19.83
N THR A 323 1.36 10.77 -19.82
CA THR A 323 0.16 10.71 -20.67
C THR A 323 -1.06 10.55 -19.77
N VAL A 324 -2.08 11.36 -20.00
CA VAL A 324 -3.35 11.33 -19.27
C VAL A 324 -4.48 11.19 -20.27
N ASP A 325 -5.27 10.11 -20.16
CA ASP A 325 -6.37 9.78 -21.07
C ASP A 325 -5.94 9.84 -22.55
N GLY A 326 -4.77 9.26 -22.85
CA GLY A 326 -4.18 9.24 -24.19
C GLY A 326 -3.55 10.56 -24.64
N THR A 327 -3.65 11.63 -23.86
CA THR A 327 -3.11 12.96 -24.18
C THR A 327 -1.76 13.19 -23.50
N PRO A 328 -0.69 13.50 -24.25
CA PRO A 328 0.59 13.89 -23.65
C PRO A 328 0.47 15.17 -22.83
N ILE A 329 1.01 15.16 -21.62
CA ILE A 329 1.07 16.34 -20.75
C ILE A 329 2.44 16.99 -20.85
N ALA A 330 2.46 18.29 -21.16
CA ALA A 330 3.68 19.07 -21.24
C ALA A 330 4.39 19.17 -19.87
N ASN A 331 5.71 19.40 -19.90
CA ASN A 331 6.48 19.59 -18.68
C ASN A 331 6.03 20.86 -17.95
N ALA A 332 5.60 20.71 -16.70
CA ALA A 332 5.22 21.81 -15.82
C ALA A 332 5.21 21.35 -14.35
N VAL A 333 5.05 22.33 -13.45
CA VAL A 333 4.94 22.11 -12.01
C VAL A 333 3.70 22.86 -11.52
N ASN A 334 2.79 22.13 -10.88
CA ASN A 334 1.61 22.65 -10.21
C ASN A 334 1.43 21.90 -8.87
N VAL A 335 2.02 22.44 -7.79
CA VAL A 335 1.95 21.85 -6.44
C VAL A 335 1.59 22.93 -5.42
N PRO A 336 0.33 23.41 -5.39
CA PRO A 336 -0.12 24.48 -4.49
C PRO A 336 -0.41 23.95 -3.07
N TYR A 337 0.53 23.21 -2.48
CA TYR A 337 0.37 22.60 -1.15
C TYR A 337 0.12 23.64 -0.06
N ASP A 338 -0.87 23.38 0.79
CA ASP A 338 -1.22 24.22 1.92
C ASP A 338 -1.08 23.44 3.23
N ALA A 339 -0.02 23.73 3.99
CA ALA A 339 0.25 23.07 5.26
C ALA A 339 -0.85 23.30 6.32
N THR A 340 -1.62 24.39 6.19
CA THR A 340 -2.66 24.78 7.15
C THR A 340 -4.00 24.14 6.84
N ARG A 341 -4.27 23.79 5.57
CA ARG A 341 -5.52 23.19 5.13
C ARG A 341 -5.85 21.90 5.88
N SER A 342 -7.05 21.84 6.47
CA SER A 342 -7.61 20.64 7.10
C SER A 342 -8.59 19.94 6.16
N CYS A 343 -8.86 18.66 6.40
CA CYS A 343 -9.95 17.99 5.70
C CYS A 343 -11.31 18.58 6.11
N PRO A 344 -12.25 18.75 5.15
CA PRO A 344 -13.65 19.05 5.44
C PRO A 344 -14.40 17.91 6.17
#